data_AF-A0A7R9QMR1-F1
#
_entry.id   AF-A0A7R9QMR1-F1
#
_cell.length_a   1.000
_cell.length_b   1.000
_cell.length_c   1.000
_cell.angle_alpha   90.00
_cell.angle_beta   90.00
_cell.angle_gamma   90.00
#
_symmetry.space_group_name_H-M   'P 1'
#
loop_
_entity.id
_entity.type
_entity.pdbx_description
1 polymer ?
#
loop_
_entity_poly.entity_id
_entity_poly.type
_entity_poly.pdbx_seq_one_letter_code
_entity_poly.pdbx_strand_id
1 'polypeptide(L)'
;MARTEGRVNNTLYIHTSLGSFQYRVTAIGVSNPYRLRPFIGAKVPINSSYAPLIHIYNPHTSTLQLTEMYTTGGGLHLELPNGEPEGLKNLWQIAPFETKTIMRANFLARSERNHTSYIRIKTNSSDEHFVILPVEV
;
A
#
# COMPACT_ATOMS: atom_id res chain seq x y z
N MET A 1 0.02 -14.62 -0.03
CA MET A 1 -1.12 -15.43 0.48
C MET A 1 -2.18 -14.61 1.21
N ALA A 2 -1.90 -13.43 1.79
CA ALA A 2 -2.92 -12.51 2.32
C ALA A 2 -3.30 -11.38 1.33
N ARG A 3 -3.31 -11.67 0.01
CA ARG A 3 -3.32 -10.64 -1.05
C ARG A 3 -4.20 -10.99 -2.24
N THR A 4 -5.10 -11.95 -2.05
CA THR A 4 -5.98 -12.49 -3.09
C THR A 4 -7.39 -12.50 -2.53
N GLU A 5 -8.36 -12.12 -3.34
CA GLU A 5 -9.78 -12.18 -2.97
C GLU A 5 -10.25 -13.64 -2.89
N GLY A 6 -11.22 -13.90 -2.03
CA GLY A 6 -11.79 -15.23 -1.84
C GLY A 6 -11.17 -16.02 -0.69
N ARG A 7 -11.51 -17.31 -0.62
CA ARG A 7 -11.12 -18.18 0.50
C ARG A 7 -9.64 -18.52 0.44
N VAL A 8 -8.95 -18.30 1.56
CA VAL A 8 -7.54 -18.66 1.75
C VAL A 8 -7.46 -19.65 2.89
N ASN A 9 -6.75 -20.76 2.67
CA ASN A 9 -6.47 -21.76 3.71
C ASN A 9 -4.95 -21.89 3.85
N ASN A 10 -4.43 -21.89 5.07
CA ASN A 10 -3.00 -22.07 5.34
C ASN A 10 -2.78 -22.79 6.68
N THR A 11 -1.54 -23.17 6.98
CA THR A 11 -1.17 -23.80 8.25
C THR A 11 -0.20 -22.89 9.01
N LEU A 12 -0.58 -22.51 10.23
CA LEU A 12 0.29 -21.86 11.19
C LEU A 12 1.12 -22.93 11.90
N TYR A 13 2.44 -22.81 11.81
CA TYR A 13 3.39 -23.66 12.53
C TYR A 13 3.86 -22.92 13.79
N ILE A 14 3.58 -23.50 14.95
CA ILE A 14 3.97 -22.96 16.25
C ILE A 14 5.10 -23.84 16.80
N HIS A 15 6.31 -23.30 16.82
CA HIS A 15 7.48 -23.98 17.35
C HIS A 15 7.71 -23.56 18.80
N THR A 16 7.75 -24.53 19.71
CA THR A 16 8.06 -24.34 21.13
C THR A 16 9.13 -25.34 21.56
N SER A 17 9.64 -25.19 22.79
CA SER A 17 10.57 -26.15 23.38
C SER A 17 9.98 -27.56 23.57
N LEU A 18 8.65 -27.70 23.54
CA LEU A 18 7.95 -28.98 23.64
C LEU A 18 7.73 -29.65 22.27
N GLY A 19 8.08 -28.98 21.17
CA GLY A 19 7.90 -29.48 19.81
C GLY A 19 7.20 -28.49 18.89
N SER A 20 6.70 -29.00 17.77
CA SER A 20 6.06 -28.19 16.73
C SER A 20 4.57 -28.54 16.61
N PHE A 21 3.71 -27.54 16.74
CA PHE A 21 2.27 -27.69 16.63
C PHE A 21 1.78 -27.09 15.32
N GLN A 22 0.89 -27.80 14.63
CA GLN A 22 0.28 -27.34 13.38
C GLN A 22 -1.15 -26.91 13.63
N TYR A 23 -1.49 -25.69 13.24
CA TYR A 23 -2.84 -25.15 13.36
C TYR A 23 -3.34 -24.69 11.99
N ARG A 24 -4.45 -25.29 11.53
CA ARG A 24 -5.02 -24.94 10.22
C ARG A 24 -5.84 -23.66 10.36
N VAL A 25 -5.53 -22.66 9.55
CA VAL A 25 -6.16 -21.34 9.54
C VAL A 25 -6.87 -21.14 8.21
N THR A 26 -8.08 -20.56 8.27
CA THR A 26 -8.86 -20.18 7.09
C THR A 26 -9.27 -18.73 7.19
N ALA A 27 -9.21 -18.00 6.09
CA ALA A 27 -9.61 -16.61 5.98
C ALA A 27 -10.35 -16.35 4.65
N ILE A 28 -11.01 -15.21 4.54
CA ILE A 28 -11.61 -14.73 3.29
C ILE A 28 -11.02 -13.35 3.00
N GLY A 29 -10.33 -13.23 1.87
CA GLY A 29 -9.89 -11.95 1.34
C GLY A 29 -11.06 -11.23 0.68
N VAL A 30 -11.31 -9.99 1.09
CA VAL A 30 -12.31 -9.11 0.46
C VAL A 30 -11.62 -8.04 -0.38
N SER A 31 -12.33 -7.53 -1.37
CA SER A 31 -11.80 -6.47 -2.23
C SER A 31 -11.54 -5.20 -1.41
N ASN A 32 -10.49 -4.47 -1.79
CA ASN A 32 -10.21 -3.18 -1.19
C ASN A 32 -11.20 -2.14 -1.74
N PRO A 33 -12.06 -1.52 -0.91
CA PRO A 33 -13.04 -0.54 -1.37
C PRO A 33 -12.39 0.69 -2.00
N TYR A 34 -11.15 1.03 -1.62
CA TYR A 34 -10.37 2.12 -2.23
C TYR A 34 -9.66 1.74 -3.52
N ARG A 35 -9.80 0.47 -3.97
CA ARG A 35 -9.18 -0.12 -5.17
C ARG A 35 -7.66 0.04 -5.27
N LEU A 36 -7.00 0.30 -4.15
CA LEU A 36 -5.54 0.37 -4.10
C LEU A 36 -4.94 -1.00 -4.43
N ARG A 37 -3.94 -1.00 -5.30
CA ARG A 37 -3.22 -2.20 -5.71
C ARG A 37 -1.82 -2.19 -5.10
N PRO A 38 -1.39 -3.28 -4.46
CA PRO A 38 -0.05 -3.35 -3.89
C PRO A 38 1.01 -3.38 -4.99
N PHE A 39 2.17 -2.79 -4.71
CA PHE A 39 3.31 -2.82 -5.64
C PHE A 39 4.21 -3.99 -5.25
N ILE A 40 4.07 -5.13 -5.92
CA ILE A 40 4.78 -6.37 -5.54
C ILE A 40 5.47 -6.97 -6.75
N GLY A 41 6.72 -7.42 -6.55
CA GLY A 41 7.44 -8.21 -7.54
C GLY A 41 8.03 -7.39 -8.67
N ALA A 42 8.14 -6.06 -8.49
CA ALA A 42 8.93 -5.23 -9.38
C ALA A 42 10.39 -5.70 -9.30
N LYS A 43 11.06 -5.85 -10.45
CA LYS A 43 12.49 -6.15 -10.51
C LYS A 43 13.19 -4.94 -11.11
N VAL A 44 14.04 -4.29 -10.33
CA VAL A 44 14.65 -3.02 -10.70
C VAL A 44 16.16 -3.21 -10.77
N PRO A 45 16.82 -2.88 -11.90
CA PRO A 45 18.27 -2.90 -12.00
C PRO A 45 18.91 -1.94 -10.98
N ILE A 46 20.11 -2.28 -10.51
CA ILE A 46 20.90 -1.39 -9.64
C ILE A 46 21.11 -0.05 -10.34
N ASN A 47 21.06 1.03 -9.57
CA ASN A 47 21.17 2.42 -10.03
C ASN A 47 20.04 2.86 -10.97
N SER A 48 18.96 2.08 -11.08
CA SER A 48 17.71 2.49 -11.73
C SER A 48 16.67 2.87 -10.68
N SER A 49 15.69 3.68 -11.10
CA SER A 49 14.53 4.02 -10.30
C SER A 49 13.28 3.26 -10.75
N TYR A 50 12.33 3.09 -9.83
CA TYR A 50 10.99 2.58 -10.07
C TYR A 50 9.98 3.53 -9.43
N ALA A 51 9.09 4.09 -10.24
CA ALA A 51 8.27 5.24 -9.85
C ALA A 51 6.76 5.07 -10.16
N PRO A 52 6.08 4.05 -9.62
CA PRO A 52 4.66 3.85 -9.88
C PRO A 52 3.78 4.98 -9.32
N LEU A 53 2.68 5.26 -10.03
CA LEU A 53 1.63 6.16 -9.58
C LEU A 53 0.68 5.44 -8.61
N ILE A 54 0.26 6.15 -7.58
CA ILE A 54 -0.73 5.70 -6.60
C ILE A 54 -2.10 6.28 -6.99
N HIS A 55 -3.05 5.38 -7.25
CA HIS A 55 -4.43 5.72 -7.55
C HIS A 55 -5.34 5.27 -6.41
N ILE A 56 -6.25 6.15 -5.98
CA ILE A 56 -7.30 5.84 -5.01
C ILE A 56 -8.66 6.08 -5.62
N TYR A 57 -9.56 5.11 -5.43
CA TYR A 57 -10.99 5.26 -5.68
C TYR A 57 -11.71 5.69 -4.41
N ASN A 58 -12.66 6.63 -4.54
CA ASN A 58 -13.54 7.00 -3.45
C ASN A 58 -14.85 6.18 -3.50
N PRO A 59 -15.09 5.26 -2.55
CA PRO A 59 -16.33 4.48 -2.50
C PRO A 59 -17.51 5.22 -1.86
N HIS A 60 -17.30 6.43 -1.34
CA HIS A 60 -18.30 7.19 -0.58
C HIS A 60 -19.06 8.19 -1.45
N THR A 61 -20.24 8.61 -0.97
CA THR A 61 -21.07 9.66 -1.56
C THR A 61 -20.57 11.07 -1.24
N SER A 62 -19.62 11.22 -0.33
CA SER A 62 -18.96 12.47 0.06
C SER A 62 -17.52 12.51 -0.45
N THR A 63 -16.93 13.71 -0.51
CA THR A 63 -15.53 13.88 -0.89
C THR A 63 -14.62 13.18 0.12
N LEU A 64 -13.78 12.26 -0.37
CA LEU A 64 -12.74 11.61 0.40
C LEU A 64 -11.52 12.54 0.44
N GLN A 65 -11.12 12.92 1.66
CA GLN A 65 -9.94 13.76 1.89
C GLN A 65 -8.86 12.89 2.53
N LEU A 66 -7.69 12.83 1.89
CA LEU A 66 -6.51 12.28 2.54
C LEU A 66 -5.92 13.33 3.49
N THR A 67 -5.59 12.91 4.71
CA THR A 67 -5.02 13.77 5.74
C THR A 67 -3.53 13.53 5.92
N GLU A 68 -3.10 12.28 5.80
CA GLU A 68 -1.71 11.88 5.97
C GLU A 68 -1.33 10.79 4.96
N MET A 69 -0.13 10.89 4.39
CA MET A 69 0.50 9.79 3.67
C MET A 69 2.00 9.78 3.95
N TYR A 70 2.54 8.62 4.36
CA TYR A 70 3.96 8.47 4.62
C TYR A 70 4.44 7.04 4.41
N THR A 71 5.74 6.87 4.17
CA THR A 71 6.39 5.57 4.00
C THR A 71 7.02 5.11 5.30
N THR A 72 7.07 3.80 5.52
CA THR A 72 7.78 3.23 6.68
C THR A 72 9.30 3.11 6.47
N GLY A 73 9.83 3.66 5.37
CA GLY A 73 11.27 3.76 5.09
C GLY A 73 11.79 2.83 4.00
N GLY A 74 13.11 2.89 3.79
CA GLY A 74 13.85 1.97 2.93
C GLY A 74 14.01 2.39 1.46
N GLY A 75 14.42 3.64 1.24
CA GLY A 75 14.68 4.16 -0.10
C GLY A 75 13.42 4.41 -0.93
N LEU A 76 12.24 4.23 -0.34
CA LEU A 76 10.95 4.63 -0.90
C LEU A 76 10.60 6.05 -0.43
N HIS A 77 10.48 6.97 -1.38
CA HIS A 77 10.08 8.35 -1.16
C HIS A 77 8.77 8.63 -1.89
N LEU A 78 7.96 9.55 -1.38
CA LEU A 78 6.72 9.96 -2.01
C LEU A 78 6.89 11.34 -2.63
N GLU A 79 6.41 11.48 -3.85
CA GLU A 79 6.42 12.72 -4.61
C GLU A 79 5.00 13.03 -5.07
N LEU A 80 4.71 14.31 -5.26
CA LEU A 80 3.45 14.68 -5.90
C LEU A 80 3.41 14.17 -7.35
N PRO A 81 2.24 13.84 -7.91
CA PRO A 81 2.14 13.29 -9.25
C PRO A 81 2.78 14.16 -10.35
N ASN A 82 2.78 15.48 -10.13
CA ASN A 82 3.36 16.51 -10.99
C ASN A 82 4.84 16.83 -10.70
N GLY A 83 5.42 16.28 -9.62
CA GLY A 83 6.81 16.54 -9.23
C GLY A 83 7.05 17.86 -8.51
N GLU A 84 6.00 18.61 -8.21
CA GLU A 84 6.12 19.86 -7.44
C GLU A 84 6.43 19.58 -5.96
N PRO A 85 7.10 20.51 -5.26
CA PRO A 85 7.41 20.35 -3.83
C PRO A 85 6.17 20.54 -2.94
N GLU A 86 5.17 21.30 -3.40
CA GLU A 86 3.95 21.58 -2.66
C GLU A 86 2.73 21.47 -3.58
N GLY A 87 1.65 20.91 -3.06
CA GLY A 87 0.42 20.66 -3.79
C GLY A 87 -0.72 21.48 -3.22
N LEU A 88 -1.65 21.89 -4.08
CA LEU A 88 -2.91 22.48 -3.63
C LEU A 88 -3.66 21.48 -2.73
N LYS A 89 -4.36 21.96 -1.70
CA LYS A 89 -5.17 21.10 -0.79
C LYS A 89 -6.12 20.16 -1.55
N ASN A 90 -6.60 20.61 -2.70
CA ASN A 90 -7.54 19.88 -3.56
C ASN A 90 -6.91 18.65 -4.23
N LEU A 91 -5.57 18.52 -4.23
CA LEU A 91 -4.87 17.38 -4.83
C LEU A 91 -5.20 16.08 -4.10
N TRP A 92 -5.42 16.16 -2.78
CA TRP A 92 -5.79 15.04 -1.91
C TRP A 92 -7.31 14.91 -1.66
N GLN A 93 -8.11 15.65 -2.42
CA GLN A 93 -9.56 15.51 -2.48
C GLN A 93 -9.96 14.64 -3.66
N ILE A 94 -10.76 13.63 -3.38
CA ILE A 94 -11.27 12.69 -4.39
C ILE A 94 -12.79 12.80 -4.37
N ALA A 95 -13.40 13.17 -5.50
CA ALA A 95 -14.83 13.33 -5.58
C ALA A 95 -15.55 11.98 -5.35
N PRO A 96 -16.83 12.01 -4.99
CA PRO A 96 -17.63 10.79 -4.82
C PRO A 96 -17.54 9.88 -6.05
N PHE A 97 -17.26 8.59 -5.81
CA PHE A 97 -17.21 7.55 -6.86
C PHE A 97 -16.18 7.80 -7.98
N GLU A 98 -15.14 8.59 -7.71
CA GLU A 98 -14.08 8.87 -8.66
C GLU A 98 -12.76 8.16 -8.30
N THR A 99 -11.93 7.86 -9.31
CA THR A 99 -10.54 7.43 -9.11
C THR A 99 -9.60 8.58 -9.40
N LYS A 100 -8.67 8.87 -8.48
CA LYS A 100 -7.70 9.95 -8.67
C LYS A 100 -6.27 9.49 -8.37
N THR A 101 -5.33 10.03 -9.14
CA THR A 101 -3.89 9.91 -8.88
C THR A 101 -3.47 10.90 -7.80
N ILE A 102 -2.91 10.41 -6.70
CA ILE A 102 -2.67 11.22 -5.51
C ILE A 102 -1.19 11.44 -5.21
N MET A 103 -0.34 10.47 -5.53
CA MET A 103 1.10 10.48 -5.26
C MET A 103 1.83 9.58 -6.25
N ARG A 104 3.13 9.79 -6.37
CA ARG A 104 4.08 8.90 -7.02
C ARG A 104 4.99 8.31 -5.95
N ALA A 105 5.19 7.00 -5.98
CA ALA A 105 6.11 6.32 -5.07
C ALA A 105 7.43 6.09 -5.80
N ASN A 106 8.50 6.77 -5.42
CA ASN A 106 9.80 6.68 -6.06
C ASN A 106 10.75 5.80 -5.23
N PHE A 107 11.23 4.72 -5.84
CA PHE A 107 12.19 3.80 -5.26
C PHE A 107 13.48 3.83 -6.06
N LEU A 108 14.62 3.98 -5.38
CA LEU A 108 15.96 3.93 -5.97
C LEU A 108 16.68 2.65 -5.55
N ALA A 109 17.00 1.78 -6.51
CA ALA A 109 17.70 0.52 -6.26
C ALA A 109 19.19 0.75 -5.99
N ARG A 110 19.54 0.94 -4.71
CA ARG A 110 20.94 1.17 -4.27
C ARG A 110 21.73 -0.10 -3.97
N SER A 111 21.04 -1.22 -3.75
CA SER A 111 21.66 -2.50 -3.39
C SER A 111 20.89 -3.67 -4.01
N GLU A 112 21.59 -4.78 -4.24
CA GLU A 112 21.00 -6.04 -4.72
C GLU A 112 20.28 -6.79 -3.58
N ARG A 113 19.24 -6.17 -3.02
CA ARG A 113 18.46 -6.81 -1.95
C ARG A 113 16.98 -6.50 -2.14
N ASN A 114 16.16 -7.52 -1.89
CA ASN A 114 14.71 -7.35 -1.80
C ASN A 114 14.40 -6.31 -0.73
N HIS A 115 13.61 -5.32 -1.13
CA HIS A 115 13.20 -4.24 -0.29
C HIS A 115 11.70 -4.33 0.00
N THR A 116 11.33 -4.36 1.28
CA THR A 116 9.92 -4.38 1.71
C THR A 116 9.62 -3.14 2.53
N SER A 117 8.61 -2.40 2.13
CA SER A 117 8.13 -1.21 2.83
C SER A 117 6.61 -1.09 2.73
N TYR A 118 6.06 -0.16 3.50
CA TYR A 118 4.63 0.12 3.50
C TYR A 118 4.40 1.61 3.32
N ILE A 119 3.35 1.95 2.59
CA ILE A 119 2.78 3.30 2.56
C ILE A 119 1.55 3.28 3.45
N ARG A 120 1.48 4.21 4.41
CA ARG A 120 0.33 4.40 5.29
C ARG A 120 -0.45 5.60 4.82
N ILE A 121 -1.76 5.43 4.71
CA ILE A 121 -2.67 6.45 4.19
C ILE A 121 -3.79 6.65 5.22
N LYS A 122 -4.00 7.90 5.63
CA LYS A 122 -5.09 8.31 6.52
C LYS A 122 -6.08 9.16 5.75
N THR A 123 -7.36 8.92 6.00
CA THR A 123 -8.47 9.60 5.34
C THR A 123 -9.45 10.15 6.36
N ASN A 124 -10.21 11.19 6.01
CA ASN A 124 -11.27 11.74 6.85
C ASN A 124 -12.41 10.74 7.17
N SER A 125 -12.61 9.70 6.36
CA SER A 125 -13.63 8.67 6.59
C SER A 125 -13.13 7.50 7.47
N SER A 126 -11.84 7.48 7.83
CA SER A 126 -11.28 6.42 8.66
C SER A 126 -10.92 7.02 10.01
N ASP A 127 -11.76 6.76 11.01
CA ASP A 127 -11.64 7.40 12.32
C ASP A 127 -10.37 6.99 13.09
N GLU A 128 -9.68 5.90 12.71
CA GLU A 128 -8.40 5.53 13.36
C GLU A 128 -7.54 4.51 12.60
N HIS A 129 -8.02 3.95 11.48
CA HIS A 129 -7.33 2.88 10.77
C HIS A 129 -6.56 3.42 9.57
N PHE A 130 -5.26 3.15 9.50
CA PHE A 130 -4.49 3.44 8.30
C PHE A 130 -4.83 2.43 7.21
N VAL A 131 -5.06 2.91 5.98
CA VAL A 131 -5.00 2.05 4.81
C VAL A 131 -3.52 1.77 4.54
N ILE A 132 -3.15 0.49 4.55
CA ILE A 132 -1.77 0.03 4.39
C ILE A 132 -1.59 -0.48 2.96
N LEU A 133 -0.65 0.13 2.23
CA LEU A 133 -0.27 -0.30 0.90
C LEU A 133 1.13 -0.92 0.93
N PRO A 134 1.27 -2.24 0.74
CA PRO A 134 2.57 -2.89 0.75
C PRO A 134 3.33 -2.66 -0.56
N VAL A 135 4.66 -2.52 -0.41
CA VAL A 135 5.63 -2.30 -1.49
C VAL A 135 6.77 -3.31 -1.35
N GLU A 136 6.98 -4.11 -2.39
CA GLU A 136 8.02 -5.14 -2.50
C GLU A 136 8.70 -5.04 -3.87
N VAL A 137 9.98 -4.65 -3.84
CA VAL A 137 10.84 -4.40 -5.01
C VAL A 137 12.16 -5.14 -4.86
#